data_AF-A0A7J7JQ72-F1
#
_entry.id   AF-A0A7J7JQ72-F1
#
_cell.length_a   1.000
_cell.length_b   1.000
_cell.length_c   1.000
_cell.angle_alpha   90.00
_cell.angle_beta   90.00
_cell.angle_gamma   90.00
#
_symmetry.space_group_name_H-M   'P 1'
#
loop_
_entity.id
_entity.type
_entity.pdbx_description
1 polymer ?
#
loop_
_entity_poly.entity_id
_entity_poly.type
_entity_poly.pdbx_seq_one_letter_code
_entity_poly.pdbx_strand_id
1 'polypeptide(L)'
;MLQDGWNSAIRYLKNNFSDGFRQDSLDLFLGNHIVDELEGTVKTCPLNVERDLKFYALPVVFLVAFAMFTFTVLLPGESLTEQIGTILFWGGASITSLITIYIYGDDFVDLPKLGEKDKEV
;
A
#
# COMPACT_ATOMS: atom_id res chain seq x y z
N MET A 1 -24.66 1.38 -12.87
CA MET A 1 -23.28 1.16 -13.36
C MET A 1 -22.26 2.08 -12.69
N LEU A 2 -22.30 3.41 -12.89
CA LEU A 2 -21.32 4.33 -12.25
C LEU A 2 -21.41 4.30 -10.71
N GLN A 3 -22.63 4.29 -10.18
CA GLN A 3 -22.86 4.18 -8.73
C GLN A 3 -22.41 2.83 -8.16
N ASP A 4 -22.56 1.74 -8.93
CA ASP A 4 -22.11 0.41 -8.52
C ASP A 4 -20.58 0.33 -8.49
N GLY A 5 -19.90 0.96 -9.46
CA GLY A 5 -18.44 1.09 -9.49
C GLY A 5 -17.91 1.89 -8.30
N TRP A 6 -18.53 3.03 -8.01
CA TRP A 6 -18.20 3.85 -6.84
C TRP A 6 -18.35 3.09 -5.53
N ASN A 7 -19.48 2.40 -5.35
CA ASN A 7 -19.75 1.59 -4.16
C ASN A 7 -18.74 0.44 -4.02
N SER A 8 -18.36 -0.18 -5.14
CA SER A 8 -17.36 -1.27 -5.16
C SER A 8 -15.96 -0.74 -4.82
N ALA A 9 -15.58 0.43 -5.33
CA ALA A 9 -14.31 1.09 -5.01
C ALA A 9 -14.22 1.45 -3.52
N ILE A 10 -15.29 2.02 -2.94
CA ILE A 10 -15.34 2.31 -1.50
C ILE A 10 -15.21 1.03 -0.69
N ARG A 11 -15.89 -0.05 -1.09
CA ARG A 11 -15.81 -1.34 -0.41
C ARG A 11 -14.40 -1.90 -0.48
N TYR A 12 -13.76 -1.85 -1.65
CA TYR A 12 -12.37 -2.27 -1.81
C TYR A 12 -11.44 -1.48 -0.88
N LEU A 13 -11.59 -0.15 -0.83
CA LEU A 13 -10.75 0.68 0.03
C LEU A 13 -10.95 0.32 1.52
N LYS A 14 -12.19 0.23 1.99
CA LYS A 14 -12.48 -0.10 3.39
C LYS A 14 -11.99 -1.49 3.77
N ASN A 15 -12.23 -2.47 2.91
CA ASN A 15 -11.87 -3.86 3.16
C ASN A 15 -10.35 -4.08 3.17
N ASN A 16 -9.59 -3.36 2.35
CA ASN A 16 -8.14 -3.55 2.29
C ASN A 16 -7.38 -2.65 3.26
N PHE A 17 -7.82 -1.42 3.53
CA PHE A 17 -6.99 -0.44 4.26
C PHE A 17 -7.48 -0.12 5.68
N SER A 18 -8.60 -0.69 6.12
CA SER A 18 -9.16 -0.40 7.45
C SER A 18 -9.79 -1.60 8.15
N ASP A 19 -9.85 -2.77 7.49
CA ASP A 19 -10.55 -3.92 8.02
C ASP A 19 -9.68 -4.81 8.91
N GLY A 20 -8.35 -4.83 8.70
CA GLY A 20 -7.41 -5.59 9.55
C GLY A 20 -7.58 -5.24 11.03
N PHE A 21 -7.55 -3.95 11.37
CA PHE A 21 -7.82 -3.49 12.75
C PHE A 21 -9.17 -3.96 13.31
N ARG A 22 -10.23 -3.98 12.48
CA ARG A 22 -11.56 -4.43 12.92
C ARG A 22 -11.54 -5.92 13.22
N GLN A 23 -10.89 -6.73 12.38
CA GLN A 23 -10.76 -8.16 12.59
C GLN A 23 -9.94 -8.46 13.85
N ASP A 24 -8.81 -7.78 14.06
CA ASP A 24 -7.99 -7.92 15.27
C ASP A 24 -8.78 -7.59 16.54
N SER A 25 -9.61 -6.53 16.51
CA SER A 25 -10.45 -6.17 17.66
C SER A 25 -11.48 -7.26 17.99
N LEU A 26 -12.09 -7.87 16.97
CA LEU A 26 -13.02 -8.98 17.16
C LEU A 26 -12.31 -10.21 17.73
N ASP A 27 -11.11 -10.49 17.26
CA ASP A 27 -10.31 -11.63 17.72
C ASP A 27 -9.97 -11.53 19.22
N LEU A 28 -9.66 -10.33 19.70
CA LEU A 28 -9.50 -10.04 21.13
C LEU A 28 -10.80 -10.18 21.92
N PHE A 29 -11.91 -9.65 21.42
CA PHE A 29 -13.19 -9.71 22.13
C PHE A 29 -13.76 -11.13 22.20
N LEU A 30 -13.54 -11.96 21.18
CA LEU A 30 -13.96 -13.35 21.15
C LEU A 30 -13.00 -14.26 21.93
N GLY A 31 -11.82 -13.75 22.34
CA GLY A 31 -10.80 -14.51 23.06
C GLY A 31 -10.05 -15.52 22.19
N ASN A 32 -10.04 -15.31 20.87
CA ASN A 32 -9.27 -16.12 19.93
C ASN A 32 -7.76 -15.84 20.05
N HIS A 33 -7.40 -14.59 20.37
CA HIS A 33 -6.04 -14.20 20.73
C HIS A 33 -5.98 -13.86 22.23
N ILE A 34 -5.02 -14.45 22.93
CA ILE A 34 -4.80 -14.23 24.37
C ILE A 34 -3.49 -13.45 24.51
N VAL A 35 -3.58 -12.26 25.08
CA VAL A 35 -2.43 -11.37 25.30
C VAL A 35 -1.49 -11.99 26.32
N ASP A 36 -0.22 -12.13 25.95
CA ASP A 36 0.85 -12.60 26.84
C ASP A 36 1.29 -11.44 27.77
N GLU A 37 1.56 -11.73 29.05
CA GLU A 37 2.04 -10.74 30.02
C GLU A 37 3.40 -10.12 29.61
N LEU A 38 4.17 -10.84 28.79
CA LEU A 38 5.46 -10.38 28.25
C LEU A 38 5.33 -9.50 27.00
N GLU A 39 4.13 -9.38 26.43
CA GLU A 39 3.84 -8.57 25.26
C GLU A 39 3.91 -7.06 25.59
N GLY A 40 4.67 -6.29 24.82
CA GLY A 40 4.87 -4.85 25.06
C GLY A 40 5.94 -4.52 26.11
N THR A 41 6.50 -5.52 26.81
CA THR A 41 7.64 -5.35 27.72
C THR A 41 8.91 -6.01 27.19
N VAL A 42 8.88 -7.34 27.01
CA VAL A 42 10.02 -8.13 26.52
C VAL A 42 9.83 -8.54 25.06
N LYS A 43 8.59 -8.87 24.67
CA LYS A 43 8.20 -9.23 23.30
C LYS A 43 7.52 -8.05 22.62
N THR A 44 7.82 -7.82 21.34
CA THR A 44 7.13 -6.81 20.53
C THR A 44 5.66 -7.14 20.41
N CYS A 45 4.79 -6.17 20.68
CA CYS A 45 3.34 -6.30 20.52
C CYS A 45 3.00 -6.55 19.04
N PRO A 46 2.37 -7.68 18.64
CA PRO A 46 1.90 -7.95 17.27
C PRO A 46 1.06 -6.81 16.65
N LEU A 47 0.34 -6.02 17.46
CA LEU A 47 -0.43 -4.88 16.95
C LEU A 47 0.45 -3.68 16.57
N ASN A 48 1.64 -3.58 17.16
CA ASN A 48 2.58 -2.49 16.91
C ASN A 48 3.38 -2.75 15.62
N VAL A 49 2.76 -2.40 14.49
CA VAL A 49 3.39 -2.47 13.16
C VAL A 49 3.92 -1.10 12.80
N GLU A 50 5.24 -0.96 12.79
CA GLU A 50 5.90 0.23 12.26
C GLU A 50 5.79 0.25 10.74
N ARG A 51 4.92 1.12 10.20
CA ARG A 51 4.88 1.38 8.76
C ARG A 51 5.96 2.39 8.40
N ASP A 52 6.99 1.92 7.69
CA ASP A 52 8.07 2.79 7.23
C ASP A 52 7.55 3.81 6.18
N LEU A 53 8.02 5.05 6.28
CA LEU A 53 7.64 6.16 5.40
C LEU A 53 7.85 5.85 3.91
N LYS A 54 8.81 4.98 3.59
CA LYS A 54 9.08 4.53 2.21
C LYS A 54 7.83 3.96 1.52
N PHE A 55 6.94 3.30 2.26
CA PHE A 55 5.71 2.72 1.71
C PHE A 55 4.67 3.80 1.42
N TYR A 56 4.66 4.92 2.12
CA TYR A 56 3.82 6.07 1.75
C TYR A 56 4.42 6.91 0.62
N ALA A 57 5.75 6.96 0.53
CA ALA A 57 6.44 7.72 -0.51
C ALA A 57 6.30 7.10 -1.91
N LEU A 58 6.32 5.77 -2.03
CA LEU A 58 6.27 5.07 -3.32
C LEU A 58 5.04 5.41 -4.18
N PRO A 59 3.80 5.38 -3.66
CA PRO A 59 2.62 5.79 -4.43
C PRO A 59 2.66 7.26 -4.85
N VAL A 60 3.20 8.15 -4.01
CA VAL A 60 3.35 9.57 -4.34
C VAL A 60 4.38 9.76 -5.46
N VAL A 61 5.52 9.06 -5.38
CA VAL A 61 6.55 9.06 -6.43
C VAL A 61 5.96 8.54 -7.74
N PHE A 62 5.18 7.46 -7.72
CA PHE A 62 4.49 6.95 -8.90
C PHE A 62 3.56 8.00 -9.52
N LEU A 63 2.71 8.66 -8.70
CA LEU A 63 1.79 9.70 -9.19
C LEU A 63 2.53 10.87 -9.83
N VAL A 64 3.62 11.35 -9.21
CA VAL A 64 4.43 12.45 -9.75
C VAL A 64 5.12 12.02 -11.04
N ALA A 65 5.77 10.85 -11.05
CA ALA A 65 6.45 10.33 -12.24
C ALA A 65 5.48 10.11 -13.40
N PHE A 66 4.31 9.54 -13.12
CA PHE A 66 3.28 9.32 -14.13
C PHE A 66 2.70 10.63 -14.66
N ALA A 67 2.44 11.62 -13.80
CA ALA A 67 1.98 12.94 -14.24
C ALA A 67 3.02 13.66 -15.11
N MET A 68 4.30 13.59 -14.74
CA MET A 68 5.38 14.16 -15.55
C MET A 68 5.53 13.44 -16.88
N PHE A 69 5.45 12.10 -16.89
CA PHE A 69 5.43 11.31 -18.12
C PHE A 69 4.29 11.74 -19.04
N THR A 70 3.05 11.84 -18.54
CA THR A 70 1.91 12.26 -19.36
C THR A 70 2.06 13.68 -19.88
N PHE A 71 2.55 14.63 -19.07
CA PHE A 71 2.84 15.98 -19.54
C PHE A 71 3.88 16.00 -20.66
N THR A 72 4.96 15.24 -20.55
CA THR A 72 6.03 15.22 -21.56
C THR A 72 5.61 14.56 -22.88
N VAL A 73 4.64 13.66 -22.82
CA VAL A 73 4.03 13.03 -24.00
C VAL A 73 3.02 13.98 -24.67
N LEU A 74 2.22 14.70 -23.88
CA LEU A 74 1.17 15.59 -24.38
C LEU A 74 1.69 16.96 -24.83
N LEU A 75 2.76 17.46 -24.22
CA LEU A 75 3.35 18.77 -24.48
C LEU A 75 4.80 18.58 -24.99
N PRO A 76 4.98 18.33 -26.30
CA PRO A 76 6.30 18.14 -26.88
C PRO A 76 7.14 19.43 -26.81
N GLY A 77 8.40 19.28 -26.39
CA GLY A 77 9.37 20.36 -26.33
C GLY A 77 10.00 20.66 -27.69
N GLU A 78 10.79 21.74 -27.76
CA GLU A 78 11.46 22.15 -29.00
C GLU A 78 12.57 21.19 -29.43
N SER A 79 13.23 20.53 -28.47
CA SER A 79 14.31 19.59 -28.72
C SER A 79 13.85 18.13 -28.55
N LEU A 80 13.99 17.34 -29.61
CA LEU A 80 13.57 15.94 -29.62
C LEU A 80 14.42 15.07 -28.69
N THR A 81 15.73 15.36 -28.58
CA THR A 81 16.64 14.60 -27.72
C THR A 81 16.28 14.75 -26.24
N GLU A 82 15.98 15.96 -25.77
CA GLU A 82 15.57 16.18 -24.37
C GLU A 82 14.20 15.57 -24.10
N GLN A 83 13.28 15.65 -25.07
CA GLN A 83 11.95 15.05 -24.94
C GLN A 83 12.05 13.53 -24.78
N ILE A 84 12.79 12.85 -25.65
CA ILE A 84 12.97 11.38 -25.56
C ILE A 84 13.64 11.00 -24.25
N GLY A 85 14.69 11.72 -23.83
CA GLY A 85 15.38 11.45 -22.56
C GLY A 85 14.44 11.56 -21.36
N THR A 86 13.59 12.59 -21.35
CA THR A 86 12.64 12.86 -20.27
C THR A 86 11.49 11.84 -20.25
N ILE A 87 10.98 11.44 -21.41
CA ILE A 87 9.96 10.38 -21.55
C ILE A 87 10.50 9.04 -21.02
N LEU A 88 11.72 8.67 -21.41
CA LEU A 88 12.34 7.42 -20.94
C LEU A 88 12.59 7.46 -19.42
N PHE A 89 13.03 8.60 -18.89
CA PHE A 89 13.27 8.77 -17.47
C PHE A 89 11.97 8.64 -16.65
N TRP A 90 10.95 9.46 -16.93
CA TRP A 90 9.69 9.42 -16.17
C TRP A 90 8.85 8.17 -16.45
N GLY A 91 8.88 7.68 -17.69
CA GLY A 91 8.27 6.40 -18.06
C GLY A 91 8.92 5.25 -17.31
N GLY A 92 10.25 5.18 -17.29
CA GLY A 92 11.00 4.21 -16.49
C GLY A 92 10.68 4.32 -15.00
N ALA A 93 10.74 5.51 -14.42
CA ALA A 93 10.44 5.73 -13.00
C ALA A 93 9.00 5.30 -12.63
N SER A 94 8.01 5.58 -13.49
CA SER A 94 6.62 5.14 -13.27
C SER A 94 6.46 3.62 -13.36
N ILE A 95 7.08 2.95 -14.34
CA ILE A 95 7.04 1.49 -14.45
C ILE A 95 7.71 0.83 -13.25
N THR A 96 8.91 1.30 -12.88
CA THR A 96 9.66 0.72 -11.76
C THR A 96 8.90 0.87 -10.45
N SER A 97 8.36 2.05 -10.16
CA SER A 97 7.54 2.26 -8.95
C SER A 97 6.26 1.41 -8.95
N LEU A 98 5.59 1.25 -10.10
CA LEU A 98 4.42 0.39 -10.21
C LEU A 98 4.76 -1.09 -9.96
N ILE A 99 5.88 -1.58 -10.50
CA ILE A 99 6.36 -2.94 -10.25
C ILE A 99 6.68 -3.13 -8.77
N THR A 100 7.34 -2.18 -8.12
CA THR A 100 7.62 -2.25 -6.68
C THR A 100 6.33 -2.29 -5.87
N ILE A 101 5.35 -1.43 -6.18
CA ILE A 101 4.04 -1.44 -5.50
C ILE A 101 3.34 -2.78 -5.68
N TYR A 102 3.43 -3.39 -6.86
CA TYR A 102 2.81 -4.68 -7.12
C TYR A 102 3.49 -5.83 -6.35
N ILE A 103 4.83 -5.87 -6.35
CA ILE A 103 5.61 -6.92 -5.66
C ILE A 103 5.40 -6.85 -4.14
N TYR A 104 5.35 -5.64 -3.58
CA TYR A 104 5.20 -5.41 -2.14
C TYR A 104 3.76 -5.04 -1.76
N GLY A 105 2.77 -5.40 -2.58
CA GLY A 105 1.38 -4.95 -2.43
C GLY A 105 0.77 -5.25 -1.06
N ASP A 106 1.15 -6.39 -0.47
CA ASP A 106 0.69 -6.82 0.86
C ASP A 106 1.09 -5.83 1.96
N ASP A 107 2.23 -5.16 1.83
CA ASP A 107 2.73 -4.16 2.81
C ASP A 107 1.90 -2.87 2.82
N PHE A 108 1.13 -2.61 1.75
CA PHE A 108 0.25 -1.45 1.64
C PHE A 108 -1.14 -1.70 2.22
N VAL A 109 -1.53 -2.97 2.37
CA VAL A 109 -2.85 -3.41 2.84
C VAL A 109 -2.80 -3.56 4.36
N ASP A 110 -3.92 -3.25 5.01
CA ASP A 110 -4.13 -3.49 6.44
C ASP A 110 -4.61 -4.92 6.67
N LEU A 111 -3.67 -5.87 6.69
CA LEU A 111 -3.93 -7.27 7.03
C LEU A 111 -4.17 -7.45 8.54
N PRO A 112 -5.01 -8.41 8.96
CA PRO A 112 -5.15 -8.77 10.37
C PRO A 112 -3.81 -9.29 10.90
N LYS A 113 -3.48 -8.88 12.12
CA LYS A 113 -2.20 -9.17 12.77
C LYS A 113 -2.33 -10.28 13.81
N LEU A 114 -3.53 -10.51 14.32
CA LEU A 114 -3.81 -11.49 15.38
C LEU A 114 -4.37 -12.82 14.84
N GLY A 115 -4.79 -12.87 13.57
CA GLY A 115 -5.44 -14.04 12.95
C GLY A 115 -4.50 -15.12 12.42
N GLU A 116 -4.82 -16.39 12.77
CA GLU A 116 -4.39 -17.69 12.21
C GLU A 116 -2.88 -18.07 12.20
N LYS A 117 -1.94 -17.12 12.26
CA LYS A 117 -0.50 -17.46 12.30
C LYS A 117 0.00 -18.03 13.64
N ASP A 118 -0.76 -17.88 14.72
CA ASP A 118 -0.39 -18.39 16.04
C ASP A 118 -0.82 -19.86 16.27
N LYS A 119 -1.43 -20.54 15.29
CA LYS A 119 -1.94 -21.92 15.41
C LYS A 119 -1.00 -23.02 14.90
N GLU A 120 0.19 -22.68 14.40
CA GLU A 120 1.18 -23.65 13.89
C GLU A 120 2.35 -23.95 14.85
N VAL A 121 2.15 -23.80 16.17
CA VAL A 121 3.11 -24.27 17.19
C VAL A 121 2.44 -25.23 18.16
#